data_AF-A0A537URU9-F1
#
_entry.id   AF-A0A537URU9-F1
#
_cell.length_a   1.000
_cell.length_b   1.000
_cell.length_c   1.000
_cell.angle_alpha   90.00
_cell.angle_beta   90.00
_cell.angle_gamma   90.00
#
_symmetry.space_group_name_H-M   'P 1'
#
loop_
_entity.id
_entity.type
_entity.pdbx_description
1 polymer ?
#
loop_
_entity_poly.entity_id
_entity_poly.type
_entity_poly.pdbx_seq_one_letter_code
_entity_poly.pdbx_strand_id
1 'polypeptide(L)'
;MSSDRTIVDAIKVAQDLLRQNLPPTHNLTDAATVMRFRELVRSQAIRSALDRSSDTLLTFALREVERVISDQSRTNRETINQLWDILDDPHLNKALGLPQNSRMTSRRSRF
;
A
#
# COMPACT_ATOMS: atom_id res chain seq x y z
N MET A 1 11.25 16.58 8.86
CA MET A 1 10.04 15.74 8.86
C MET A 1 10.36 14.48 9.66
N SER A 2 9.52 14.11 10.63
CA SER A 2 9.73 12.87 11.39
C SER A 2 9.49 11.67 10.48
N SER A 3 10.35 10.65 10.55
CA SER A 3 10.29 9.44 9.71
C SER A 3 8.90 8.77 9.76
N ASP A 4 8.24 8.79 10.93
CA ASP A 4 6.89 8.26 11.11
C ASP A 4 5.86 8.93 10.19
N ARG A 5 5.97 10.25 9.98
CA ARG A 5 5.03 10.98 9.12
C ARG A 5 5.23 10.60 7.64
N THR A 6 6.48 10.40 7.22
CA THR A 6 6.80 9.93 5.87
C THR A 6 6.26 8.53 5.61
N ILE A 7 6.36 7.61 6.59
CA ILE A 7 5.79 6.27 6.47
C ILE A 7 4.26 6.32 6.41
N VAL A 8 3.62 7.09 7.29
CA VAL A 8 2.15 7.27 7.29
C VAL A 8 1.68 7.83 5.94
N ASP A 9 2.34 8.86 5.42
CA ASP A 9 1.99 9.46 4.15
C ASP A 9 2.21 8.47 2.98
N ALA A 10 3.28 7.67 3.01
CA ALA A 10 3.53 6.64 2.00
C ALA A 10 2.44 5.56 1.99
N ILE A 11 1.99 5.09 3.15
CA ILE A 11 0.89 4.11 3.26
C ILE A 11 -0.41 4.70 2.73
N LYS A 12 -0.71 5.97 3.04
CA LYS A 12 -1.90 6.66 2.51
C LYS A 12 -1.87 6.78 0.99
N VAL A 13 -0.71 7.15 0.42
CA VAL A 13 -0.52 7.21 -1.03
C VAL A 13 -0.70 5.83 -1.67
N ALA A 14 -0.14 4.78 -1.05
CA ALA A 14 -0.30 3.41 -1.51
C ALA A 14 -1.78 2.96 -1.52
N GLN A 15 -2.53 3.25 -0.45
CA GLN A 15 -3.97 2.97 -0.39
C GLN A 15 -4.75 3.75 -1.47
N ASP A 16 -4.38 4.99 -1.75
CA ASP A 16 -5.02 5.80 -2.79
C ASP A 16 -4.77 5.22 -4.20
N LEU A 17 -3.54 4.79 -4.49
CA LEU A 17 -3.22 4.10 -5.76
C LEU A 17 -4.07 2.85 -5.96
N LEU A 18 -4.28 2.05 -4.91
CA LEU A 18 -5.15 0.89 -4.97
C LEU A 18 -6.62 1.28 -5.22
N ARG A 19 -7.10 2.36 -4.59
CA ARG A 19 -8.46 2.87 -4.82
C ARG A 19 -8.67 3.34 -6.26
N GLN A 20 -7.66 3.96 -6.87
CA GLN A 20 -7.71 4.42 -8.26
C GLN A 20 -7.82 3.28 -9.28
N ASN A 21 -7.36 2.07 -8.92
CA ASN A 21 -7.50 0.86 -9.74
C ASN A 21 -8.91 0.23 -9.63
N LEU A 22 -9.73 0.62 -8.64
CA LEU A 22 -11.07 0.04 -8.46
C LEU A 22 -12.07 0.50 -9.54
N PRO A 23 -12.96 -0.39 -10.02
CA PRO A 23 -14.12 0.01 -10.80
C PRO A 23 -15.15 0.77 -9.94
N PRO A 24 -15.96 1.67 -10.51
CA PRO A 24 -16.11 1.96 -11.95
C PRO A 24 -15.10 2.99 -12.50
N THR A 25 -14.29 3.60 -11.63
CA THR A 25 -13.42 4.72 -12.01
C THR A 25 -12.22 4.24 -12.83
N HIS A 26 -11.61 3.11 -12.46
CA HIS A 26 -10.49 2.44 -13.15
C HIS A 26 -9.48 3.43 -13.79
N ASN A 27 -9.14 4.48 -13.03
CA ASN A 27 -8.29 5.57 -13.50
C ASN A 27 -6.88 5.09 -13.84
N LEU A 28 -6.44 4.01 -13.19
CA LEU A 28 -5.17 3.36 -13.42
C LEU A 28 -5.36 1.90 -13.79
N THR A 29 -4.75 1.50 -14.91
CA THR A 29 -4.61 0.08 -15.27
C THR A 29 -3.74 -0.65 -14.25
N ASP A 30 -3.84 -1.98 -14.21
CA ASP A 30 -3.04 -2.79 -13.29
C ASP A 30 -1.54 -2.54 -13.46
N ALA A 31 -1.07 -2.45 -14.72
CA ALA A 31 0.33 -2.15 -15.03
C ALA A 31 0.76 -0.75 -14.55
N ALA A 32 -0.09 0.27 -14.76
CA ALA A 32 0.19 1.63 -14.30
C ALA A 32 0.23 1.70 -12.77
N THR A 33 -0.68 1.00 -12.09
CA THR A 33 -0.72 0.92 -10.63
C THR A 33 0.57 0.31 -10.08
N VAL A 34 0.99 -0.86 -10.58
CA VAL A 34 2.24 -1.50 -10.16
C VAL A 34 3.46 -0.61 -10.45
N MET A 35 3.47 0.11 -11.58
CA MET A 35 4.53 1.07 -11.88
C MET A 35 4.61 2.21 -10.86
N ARG A 36 3.47 2.80 -10.48
CA ARG A 36 3.42 3.84 -9.43
C ARG A 36 3.90 3.34 -8.08
N PHE A 37 3.55 2.10 -7.72
CA PHE A 37 4.07 1.45 -6.53
C PHE A 37 5.60 1.28 -6.59
N ARG A 38 6.16 0.90 -7.76
CA ARG A 38 7.62 0.82 -7.95
C ARG A 38 8.30 2.17 -7.76
N GLU A 39 7.71 3.24 -8.25
CA GLU A 39 8.21 4.61 -8.04
C GLU A 39 8.16 5.01 -6.56
N LEU A 40 7.06 4.69 -5.88
CA LEU A 40 6.87 4.95 -4.45
C LEU A 40 7.97 4.28 -3.62
N VAL A 41 8.16 2.97 -3.76
CA VAL A 41 9.15 2.22 -2.96
C VAL A 41 10.60 2.60 -3.29
N ARG A 42 10.87 3.00 -4.54
CA ARG A 42 12.20 3.49 -4.96
C ARG A 42 12.53 4.89 -4.45
N SER A 43 11.56 5.60 -3.88
CA SER A 43 11.78 6.96 -3.36
C SER A 43 12.81 6.96 -2.23
N GLN A 44 13.83 7.82 -2.37
CA GLN A 44 14.88 7.98 -1.37
C GLN A 44 14.33 8.38 0.00
N ALA A 45 13.23 9.15 0.03
CA ALA A 45 12.57 9.56 1.26
C ALA A 45 11.98 8.36 2.02
N ILE A 46 11.37 7.41 1.30
CA ILE A 46 10.79 6.20 1.89
C ILE A 46 11.89 5.26 2.38
N ARG A 47 12.92 5.04 1.56
CA ARG A 47 14.07 4.21 1.97
C ARG A 47 14.77 4.77 3.21
N SER A 48 14.98 6.08 3.25
CA SER A 48 15.56 6.75 4.43
C SER A 48 14.66 6.69 5.66
N ALA A 49 13.34 6.75 5.48
CA ALA A 49 12.40 6.62 6.58
C ALA A 49 12.39 5.18 7.13
N LEU A 50 12.39 4.17 6.25
CA LEU A 50 12.47 2.74 6.63
C LEU A 50 13.76 2.34 7.35
N ASP A 51 14.86 3.03 7.06
CA ASP A 51 16.17 2.83 7.71
C ASP A 51 16.21 3.46 9.12
N ARG A 52 15.56 4.61 9.30
CA ARG A 52 15.56 5.38 10.56
C ARG A 52 14.41 5.03 11.51
N SER A 53 13.33 4.45 11.00
CA SER A 53 12.16 4.10 11.81
C SER A 53 12.35 2.75 12.49
N SER A 54 11.86 2.67 13.73
CA SER A 54 11.75 1.39 14.44
C SER A 54 10.77 0.45 13.73
N ASP A 55 10.87 -0.85 14.01
CA ASP A 55 9.99 -1.90 13.47
C ASP A 55 8.56 -1.78 14.04
N THR A 56 7.86 -0.74 13.61
CA THR A 56 6.44 -0.55 13.85
C THR A 56 5.64 -1.30 12.80
N LEU A 57 4.36 -1.56 13.10
CA LEU A 57 3.43 -2.19 12.16
C LEU A 57 3.36 -1.46 10.81
N LEU A 58 3.51 -0.13 10.80
CA LEU A 58 3.55 0.70 9.60
C LEU A 58 4.82 0.46 8.77
N THR A 59 5.98 0.39 9.43
CA THR A 59 7.27 0.07 8.81
C THR A 59 7.22 -1.33 8.20
N PHE A 60 6.64 -2.30 8.92
CA PHE A 60 6.50 -3.68 8.46
C PHE A 60 5.63 -3.77 7.19
N ALA A 61 4.45 -3.14 7.20
CA ALA A 61 3.56 -3.13 6.04
C ALA A 61 4.24 -2.53 4.80
N LEU A 62 5.02 -1.44 4.97
CA LEU A 62 5.72 -0.81 3.86
C LEU A 62 6.88 -1.68 3.31
N ARG A 63 7.58 -2.44 4.18
CA ARG A 63 8.57 -3.43 3.74
C ARG A 63 7.94 -4.60 2.99
N GLU A 64 6.77 -5.07 3.42
CA GLU A 64 6.02 -6.10 2.70
C GLU A 64 5.57 -5.60 1.32
N VAL A 65 5.11 -4.35 1.21
CA VAL A 65 4.83 -3.71 -0.07
C VAL A 65 6.08 -3.69 -0.96
N GLU A 66 7.26 -3.32 -0.42
CA GLU A 66 8.53 -3.38 -1.16
C GLU A 66 8.84 -4.77 -1.70
N ARG A 67 8.62 -5.81 -0.87
CA ARG A 67 8.86 -7.21 -1.24
C ARG A 67 7.93 -7.66 -2.36
N VAL A 68 6.63 -7.41 -2.23
CA VAL A 68 5.62 -7.78 -3.25
C VAL A 68 5.89 -7.09 -4.58
N ILE A 69 6.32 -5.82 -4.55
CA ILE A 69 6.63 -5.04 -5.76
C ILE A 69 7.95 -5.46 -6.42
N SER A 70 8.91 -5.91 -5.61
CA SER A 70 10.21 -6.41 -6.09
C SER A 70 10.10 -7.81 -6.70
N ASP A 71 9.06 -8.57 -6.34
CA ASP A 71 8.76 -9.86 -6.96
C ASP A 71 8.18 -9.65 -8.38
N GLN A 72 9.07 -9.79 -9.38
CA GLN A 72 8.70 -9.66 -10.79
C GLN A 72 8.12 -10.93 -11.40
N SER A 73 8.06 -12.04 -10.65
CA SER A 73 7.53 -13.32 -11.15
C SER A 73 6.00 -13.34 -11.23
N ARG A 74 5.34 -12.45 -10.50
CA ARG A 74 3.88 -12.36 -10.40
C ARG A 74 3.28 -11.46 -11.48
N THR A 75 2.04 -11.76 -11.87
CA THR A 75 1.29 -10.87 -12.75
C THR A 75 0.89 -9.58 -12.01
N ASN A 76 0.66 -8.49 -12.75
CA ASN A 76 0.25 -7.22 -12.16
C ASN A 76 -1.02 -7.37 -11.28
N ARG A 77 -1.93 -8.27 -11.68
CA ARG A 77 -3.18 -8.52 -10.95
C ARG A 77 -2.93 -9.23 -9.61
N GLU A 78 -2.06 -10.24 -9.59
CA GLU A 78 -1.66 -10.94 -8.37
C GLU A 78 -0.91 -10.01 -7.41
N THR A 79 -0.02 -9.18 -7.96
CA THR A 79 0.67 -8.13 -7.20
C THR A 79 -0.33 -7.19 -6.55
N ILE A 80 -1.32 -6.68 -7.31
CA ILE A 80 -2.36 -5.79 -6.76
C ILE A 80 -3.18 -6.48 -5.67
N ASN A 81 -3.57 -7.74 -5.87
CA ASN A 81 -4.34 -8.47 -4.85
C ASN A 81 -3.56 -8.60 -3.54
N GLN A 82 -2.27 -8.93 -3.59
CA GLN A 82 -1.45 -9.01 -2.37
C GLN A 82 -1.21 -7.65 -1.73
N LEU A 83 -1.07 -6.58 -2.52
CA LEU A 83 -1.00 -5.23 -1.97
C LEU A 83 -2.29 -4.85 -1.22
N TRP A 84 -3.45 -5.31 -1.70
CA TRP A 84 -4.71 -5.17 -0.97
C TRP A 84 -4.67 -5.93 0.35
N ASP A 85 -4.23 -7.18 0.39
CA ASP A 85 -4.17 -7.95 1.64
C ASP A 85 -3.29 -7.28 2.71
N ILE A 86 -2.20 -6.62 2.30
CA ILE A 86 -1.30 -5.90 3.22
C ILE A 86 -1.90 -4.56 3.65
N LEU A 87 -2.42 -3.77 2.70
CA LEU A 87 -2.84 -2.38 2.93
C LEU A 87 -4.29 -2.25 3.44
N ASP A 88 -5.08 -3.32 3.35
CA ASP A 88 -6.42 -3.47 3.94
C ASP A 88 -6.41 -4.10 5.33
N ASP A 89 -5.22 -4.33 5.90
CA ASP A 89 -5.15 -4.93 7.22
C ASP A 89 -5.88 -4.05 8.28
N PRO A 90 -6.83 -4.60 9.06
CA PRO A 90 -7.58 -3.85 10.06
C PRO A 90 -6.70 -3.23 11.16
N HIS A 91 -5.59 -3.89 11.51
CA HIS A 91 -4.62 -3.39 12.48
C HIS A 91 -3.81 -2.24 11.91
N LEU A 92 -3.46 -2.29 10.61
CA LEU A 92 -2.84 -1.18 9.89
C LEU A 92 -3.75 0.04 9.85
N ASN A 93 -5.01 -0.15 9.45
CA ASN A 93 -6.00 0.94 9.41
C ASN A 93 -6.23 1.56 10.79
N LYS A 94 -6.25 0.74 11.85
CA LYS A 94 -6.33 1.21 13.24
C LYS A 94 -5.10 1.99 13.67
N ALA A 95 -3.90 1.53 13.31
CA ALA A 95 -2.64 2.22 13.62
C ALA A 95 -2.52 3.59 12.92
N LEU A 96 -3.16 3.75 11.76
CA LEU A 96 -3.25 5.02 11.03
C LEU A 96 -4.28 6.00 11.64
N GLY A 97 -5.05 5.58 12.65
CA GLY A 97 -6.16 6.37 13.20
C GLY A 97 -7.30 6.59 12.21
N LEU A 98 -7.39 5.77 11.15
CA LEU A 98 -8.48 5.85 10.19
C LEU A 98 -9.74 5.27 10.85
N PRO A 99 -10.92 5.91 10.69
CA PRO A 99 -12.16 5.35 11.22
C PRO A 99 -12.38 3.98 10.56
N GLN A 100 -12.65 2.96 11.38
CA GLN A 100 -12.93 1.57 10.97
C GLN A 100 -14.17 1.42 10.06
N ASN A 101 -14.74 2.52 9.59
CA ASN A 101 -16.06 2.59 9.01
C ASN A 101 -16.03 3.39 7.71
N SER A 102 -15.50 2.79 6.64
CA SER A 102 -15.87 3.10 5.26
C SER A 102 -15.18 2.15 4.26
N ARG A 103 -15.94 1.16 3.77
CA ARG A 103 -15.81 0.50 2.44
C ARG A 103 -15.03 -0.81 2.24
N MET A 104 -14.25 -1.34 3.17
CA MET A 104 -13.58 -2.64 2.96
C MET A 104 -14.43 -3.88 3.34
N THR A 105 -15.72 -3.72 3.62
CA THR A 105 -16.68 -4.83 3.73
C THR A 105 -17.34 -5.22 2.41
N SER A 106 -17.23 -4.41 1.35
CA SER A 106 -17.91 -4.70 0.07
C SER A 106 -17.17 -5.72 -0.80
N ARG A 107 -15.87 -5.97 -0.54
CA ARG A 107 -15.04 -6.80 -1.41
C ARG A 107 -14.98 -8.28 -1.02
N ARG A 108 -15.33 -8.63 0.23
CA ARG A 108 -15.27 -10.02 0.72
C ARG A 108 -16.41 -10.92 0.23
N SER A 109 -17.35 -10.38 -0.56
CA SER A 109 -18.52 -11.12 -1.06
C SER A 109 -18.52 -11.36 -2.58
N ARG A 110 -17.48 -10.96 -3.32
CA ARG A 110 -17.48 -11.02 -4.79
C ARG A 110 -16.12 -11.36 -5.45
N PHE A 111 -15.33 -12.21 -4.81
CA PHE A 111 -14.33 -13.03 -5.50
C PHE A 111 -14.34 -14.43 -4.90
#